data_AF-A0A0W0U6J7-F1
#
_entry.id   AF-A0A0W0U6J7-F1
#
_cell.length_a   1.000
_cell.length_b   1.000
_cell.length_c   1.000
_cell.angle_alpha   90.00
_cell.angle_beta   90.00
_cell.angle_gamma   90.00
#
_symmetry.space_group_name_H-M   'P 1'
#
loop_
_entity.id
_entity.type
_entity.pdbx_description
1 polymer ?
#
loop_
_entity_poly.entity_id
_entity_poly.type
_entity_poly.pdbx_seq_one_letter_code
_entity_poly.pdbx_strand_id
1 'polypeptide(L)'
;MVFKIKRAAPFLFNRWVSHAKQRYPDYSFQANTETLVNDLTFALAKSLELIWRKENQTKRDVPEWCGGFLLEAAASALNVQWSQEYICKQTPEYKELFFLKTVTQYLKMDTVASKKVEALYNHLLTKQTNTIEQDDSKNEKIVDLKKFKKNKYPNNLFKNRIVNYLESIFFEKHFLIFSDILKNKFPLPLADFFSDEEMMKLVDAVRR
;
A
#
# COMPACT_ATOMS: atom_id res chain seq x y z
N MET A 1 5.73 -5.10 -27.94
CA MET A 1 5.39 -5.10 -26.50
C MET A 1 4.07 -4.40 -26.18
N VAL A 2 3.88 -3.13 -26.54
CA VAL A 2 2.64 -2.37 -26.24
C VAL A 2 1.36 -3.07 -26.71
N PHE A 3 1.33 -3.62 -27.92
CA PHE A 3 0.17 -4.39 -28.42
C PHE A 3 -0.12 -5.66 -27.59
N LYS A 4 0.92 -6.36 -27.11
CA LYS A 4 0.76 -7.52 -26.24
C LYS A 4 0.20 -7.13 -24.88
N ILE A 5 0.67 -6.01 -24.29
CA ILE A 5 0.14 -5.46 -23.04
C ILE A 5 -1.35 -5.12 -23.19
N LYS A 6 -1.74 -4.42 -24.26
CA LYS A 6 -3.15 -4.09 -24.57
C LYS A 6 -4.05 -5.32 -24.64
N ARG A 7 -3.55 -6.44 -25.17
CA ARG A 7 -4.28 -7.70 -25.26
C ARG A 7 -4.28 -8.49 -23.94
N ALA A 8 -3.14 -8.55 -23.25
CA ALA A 8 -2.96 -9.35 -22.05
C ALA A 8 -3.72 -8.76 -20.85
N ALA A 9 -3.70 -7.44 -20.67
CA ALA A 9 -4.23 -6.79 -19.47
C ALA A 9 -5.71 -7.12 -19.17
N PRO A 10 -6.67 -7.01 -20.12
CA PRO A 10 -8.06 -7.41 -19.87
C PRO A 10 -8.22 -8.91 -19.58
N PHE A 11 -7.45 -9.75 -20.27
CA PHE A 11 -7.50 -11.21 -20.07
C PHE A 11 -7.04 -11.59 -18.67
N LEU A 12 -5.88 -11.06 -18.24
CA LEU A 12 -5.31 -11.29 -16.92
C LEU A 12 -6.26 -10.80 -15.82
N PHE A 13 -6.88 -9.63 -16.02
CA PHE A 13 -7.87 -9.11 -15.08
C PHE A 13 -9.09 -10.02 -14.98
N ASN A 14 -9.66 -10.49 -16.10
CA ASN A 14 -10.81 -11.40 -16.06
C ASN A 14 -10.49 -12.72 -15.34
N ARG A 15 -9.29 -13.27 -15.56
CA ARG A 15 -8.83 -14.46 -14.84
C ARG A 15 -8.69 -14.17 -13.35
N TRP A 16 -8.07 -13.05 -12.99
CA TRP A 16 -7.98 -12.60 -11.61
C TRP A 16 -9.37 -12.46 -10.95
N VAL A 17 -10.31 -11.79 -11.63
CA VAL A 17 -11.70 -11.61 -11.17
C VAL A 17 -12.40 -12.95 -10.95
N SER A 18 -12.20 -13.93 -11.84
CA SER A 18 -12.80 -15.26 -11.66
C SER A 18 -12.36 -15.94 -10.37
N HIS A 19 -11.10 -15.76 -9.96
CA HIS A 19 -10.60 -16.28 -8.69
C HIS A 19 -11.04 -15.40 -7.50
N ALA A 20 -11.00 -14.08 -7.64
CA ALA A 20 -11.42 -13.15 -6.60
C ALA A 20 -12.90 -13.34 -6.23
N LYS A 21 -13.79 -13.53 -7.21
CA LYS A 21 -15.23 -13.76 -7.00
C LYS A 21 -15.56 -15.04 -6.26
N GLN A 22 -14.67 -16.05 -6.27
CA GLN A 22 -14.86 -17.25 -5.45
C GLN A 22 -14.82 -16.93 -3.95
N ARG A 23 -14.08 -15.88 -3.56
CA ARG A 23 -13.89 -15.48 -2.17
C ARG A 23 -14.67 -14.22 -1.80
N TYR A 24 -14.88 -13.32 -2.76
CA TYR A 24 -15.54 -12.03 -2.59
C TYR A 24 -16.68 -11.88 -3.63
N PRO A 25 -17.74 -12.70 -3.56
CA PRO A 25 -18.78 -12.75 -4.58
C PRO A 25 -19.58 -11.44 -4.68
N ASP A 26 -19.73 -10.73 -3.56
CA ASP A 26 -20.55 -9.52 -3.46
C ASP A 26 -19.81 -8.24 -3.89
N TYR A 27 -18.53 -8.34 -4.24
CA TYR A 27 -17.71 -7.19 -4.59
C TYR A 27 -17.81 -6.85 -6.08
N SER A 28 -17.77 -5.56 -6.40
CA SER A 28 -17.81 -5.08 -7.79
C SER A 28 -16.41 -5.06 -8.39
N PHE A 29 -16.24 -5.73 -9.53
CA PHE A 29 -14.97 -5.78 -10.26
C PHE A 29 -15.16 -5.15 -11.64
N GLN A 30 -14.88 -3.86 -11.74
CA GLN A 30 -15.01 -3.11 -13.00
C GLN A 30 -13.77 -2.25 -13.21
N ALA A 31 -13.14 -2.41 -14.36
CA ALA A 31 -11.97 -1.65 -14.77
C ALA A 31 -12.06 -1.39 -16.27
N ASN A 32 -11.74 -0.17 -16.69
CA ASN A 32 -11.62 0.12 -18.11
C ASN A 32 -10.29 -0.43 -18.65
N THR A 33 -10.21 -0.66 -19.96
CA THR A 33 -9.02 -1.24 -20.59
C THR A 33 -7.77 -0.39 -20.40
N GLU A 34 -7.89 0.94 -20.41
CA GLU A 34 -6.75 1.84 -20.25
C GLU A 34 -6.10 1.70 -18.87
N THR A 35 -6.91 1.66 -17.81
CA THR A 35 -6.46 1.40 -16.44
C THR A 35 -5.71 0.07 -16.36
N LEU A 36 -6.28 -1.01 -16.91
CA LEU A 36 -5.64 -2.32 -16.86
C LEU A 36 -4.30 -2.36 -17.62
N VAL A 37 -4.22 -1.64 -18.74
CA VAL A 37 -2.96 -1.50 -19.51
C VAL A 37 -1.92 -0.74 -18.70
N ASN A 38 -2.33 0.33 -18.02
CA ASN A 38 -1.44 1.11 -17.16
C ASN A 38 -0.96 0.28 -15.96
N ASP A 39 -1.84 -0.51 -15.34
CA ASP A 39 -1.51 -1.42 -14.23
C ASP A 39 -0.45 -2.44 -14.65
N LEU A 40 -0.65 -3.12 -15.79
CA LEU A 40 0.32 -4.11 -16.30
C LEU A 40 1.64 -3.45 -16.68
N THR A 41 1.59 -2.27 -17.30
CA THR A 41 2.80 -1.50 -17.65
C THR A 41 3.58 -1.12 -16.40
N PHE A 42 2.89 -0.62 -15.37
CA PHE A 42 3.50 -0.25 -14.09
C PHE A 42 4.10 -1.46 -13.37
N ALA A 43 3.39 -2.59 -13.35
CA ALA A 43 3.88 -3.83 -12.75
C ALA A 43 5.15 -4.35 -13.43
N LEU A 44 5.21 -4.34 -14.76
CA LEU A 44 6.41 -4.69 -15.52
C LEU A 44 7.57 -3.72 -15.24
N ALA A 45 7.30 -2.40 -15.21
CA ALA A 45 8.30 -1.38 -14.89
C ALA A 45 8.85 -1.54 -13.47
N LYS A 46 7.99 -1.82 -12.48
CA LYS A 46 8.42 -2.10 -11.11
C LYS A 46 9.26 -3.36 -11.01
N SER A 47 8.91 -4.38 -11.79
CA SER A 47 9.67 -5.64 -11.83
C SER A 47 11.07 -5.44 -12.40
N LEU A 48 11.21 -4.61 -13.44
CA LEU A 48 12.51 -4.18 -13.94
C LEU A 48 13.31 -3.44 -12.87
N GLU A 49 12.70 -2.50 -12.15
CA GLU A 49 13.35 -1.77 -11.05
C GLU A 49 13.93 -2.73 -10.01
N LEU A 50 13.21 -3.83 -9.69
CA LEU A 50 13.69 -4.87 -8.76
C LEU A 50 14.92 -5.61 -9.29
N ILE A 51 14.95 -5.98 -10.57
CA ILE A 51 16.12 -6.63 -11.19
C ILE A 51 17.36 -5.72 -11.09
N TRP A 52 17.18 -4.41 -11.24
CA TRP A 52 18.25 -3.42 -11.19
C TRP A 52 18.74 -3.06 -9.78
N ARG A 53 18.17 -3.66 -8.73
CA ARG A 53 18.70 -3.52 -7.36
C ARG A 53 20.03 -4.23 -7.17
N LYS A 54 20.91 -3.65 -6.34
CA LYS A 54 22.27 -4.14 -6.10
C LYS A 54 22.31 -5.62 -5.68
N GLU A 55 21.33 -6.07 -4.91
CA GLU A 55 21.17 -7.45 -4.46
C GLU A 55 21.03 -8.49 -5.59
N ASN A 56 20.56 -8.07 -6.76
CA ASN A 56 20.31 -8.95 -7.90
C ASN A 56 21.40 -8.87 -8.98
N GLN A 57 22.46 -8.07 -8.77
CA GLN A 57 23.47 -7.76 -9.80
C GLN A 57 24.13 -9.01 -10.40
N THR A 58 24.42 -10.03 -9.60
CA THR A 58 25.09 -11.26 -10.03
C THR A 58 24.22 -12.19 -10.86
N LYS A 59 22.90 -11.99 -10.87
CA LYS A 59 21.93 -12.84 -11.57
C LYS A 59 21.37 -12.21 -12.85
N ARG A 60 21.73 -10.95 -13.12
CA ARG A 60 21.17 -10.18 -14.26
C ARG A 60 21.52 -10.75 -15.63
N ASP A 61 22.67 -11.41 -15.74
CA ASP A 61 23.14 -12.00 -16.99
C ASP A 61 22.63 -13.44 -17.18
N VAL A 62 21.74 -13.96 -16.32
CA VAL A 62 21.12 -15.29 -16.44
C VAL A 62 19.72 -15.15 -17.06
N PRO A 63 19.54 -15.51 -18.35
CA PRO A 63 18.31 -15.26 -19.09
C PRO A 63 17.05 -15.85 -18.46
N GLU A 64 17.09 -17.14 -18.09
CA GLU A 64 15.92 -17.83 -17.53
C GLU A 64 15.54 -17.27 -16.17
N TRP A 65 16.54 -16.88 -15.36
CA TRP A 65 16.29 -16.29 -14.05
C TRP A 65 15.62 -14.93 -14.19
N CYS A 66 16.15 -14.06 -15.05
CA CYS A 66 15.61 -12.72 -15.26
C CYS A 66 14.20 -12.73 -15.86
N GLY A 67 13.96 -13.56 -16.87
CA GLY A 67 12.64 -13.73 -17.49
C GLY A 67 11.60 -14.17 -16.47
N GLY A 68 11.86 -15.29 -15.79
CA GLY A 68 10.97 -15.82 -14.76
C GLY A 68 10.76 -14.85 -13.60
N PHE A 69 11.84 -14.23 -13.09
CA PHE A 69 11.75 -13.27 -11.97
C PHE A 69 10.92 -12.04 -12.34
N LEU A 70 11.10 -11.49 -13.55
CA LEU A 70 10.35 -10.32 -14.00
C LEU A 70 8.85 -10.62 -14.05
N LEU A 71 8.48 -11.75 -14.66
CA LEU A 71 7.08 -12.15 -14.79
C LEU A 71 6.44 -12.46 -13.43
N GLU A 72 7.16 -13.15 -12.53
CA GLU A 72 6.66 -13.44 -11.18
C GLU A 72 6.49 -12.16 -10.35
N ALA A 73 7.46 -11.24 -10.42
CA ALA A 73 7.38 -9.96 -9.74
C ALA A 73 6.20 -9.11 -10.28
N ALA A 74 5.97 -9.13 -11.59
CA ALA A 74 4.89 -8.38 -12.22
C ALA A 74 3.52 -8.98 -11.84
N ALA A 75 3.41 -10.30 -11.82
CA ALA A 75 2.21 -10.99 -11.34
C ALA A 75 1.91 -10.63 -9.88
N SER A 76 2.93 -10.64 -9.02
CA SER A 76 2.79 -10.28 -7.61
C SER A 76 2.33 -8.82 -7.45
N ALA A 77 2.95 -7.89 -8.19
CA ALA A 77 2.59 -6.48 -8.16
C ALA A 77 1.15 -6.24 -8.62
N LEU A 78 0.72 -6.87 -9.72
CA LEU A 78 -0.66 -6.82 -10.19
C LEU A 78 -1.65 -7.37 -9.17
N ASN A 79 -1.34 -8.53 -8.58
CA ASN A 79 -2.20 -9.14 -7.59
C ASN A 79 -2.41 -8.23 -6.38
N VAL A 80 -1.33 -7.62 -5.87
CA VAL A 80 -1.40 -6.66 -4.76
C VAL A 80 -2.23 -5.44 -5.18
N GLN A 81 -1.94 -4.85 -6.33
CA GLN A 81 -2.61 -3.65 -6.81
C GLN A 81 -4.11 -3.86 -7.00
N TRP A 82 -4.52 -4.93 -7.68
CA TRP A 82 -5.93 -5.25 -7.90
C TRP A 82 -6.64 -5.68 -6.61
N SER A 83 -5.96 -6.37 -5.71
CA SER A 83 -6.54 -6.67 -4.39
C SER A 83 -6.76 -5.40 -3.58
N GLN A 84 -5.82 -4.45 -3.62
CA GLN A 84 -6.01 -3.16 -2.97
C GLN A 84 -7.17 -2.39 -3.60
N GLU A 85 -7.21 -2.29 -4.93
CA GLU A 85 -8.18 -1.47 -5.65
C GLU A 85 -9.60 -2.04 -5.59
N TYR A 86 -9.74 -3.33 -5.86
CA TYR A 86 -11.05 -3.95 -6.06
C TYR A 86 -11.50 -4.83 -4.90
N ILE A 87 -10.69 -5.04 -3.86
CA ILE A 87 -11.12 -5.77 -2.65
C ILE A 87 -11.00 -4.85 -1.45
N CYS A 88 -9.80 -4.39 -1.10
CA CYS A 88 -9.58 -3.58 0.10
C CYS A 88 -10.44 -2.31 0.10
N LYS A 89 -10.56 -1.57 -1.01
CA LYS A 89 -11.38 -0.35 -1.06
C LYS A 89 -12.86 -0.56 -0.78
N GLN A 90 -13.37 -1.77 -0.98
CA GLN A 90 -14.78 -2.09 -0.78
C GLN A 90 -15.08 -2.51 0.66
N THR A 91 -14.06 -2.73 1.50
CA THR A 91 -14.29 -3.09 2.90
C THR A 91 -14.68 -1.85 3.72
N PRO A 92 -15.54 -2.00 4.75
CA PRO A 92 -15.89 -0.90 5.65
C PRO A 92 -14.67 -0.25 6.29
N GLU A 93 -13.67 -1.05 6.65
CA GLU A 93 -12.45 -0.63 7.35
C GLU A 93 -11.57 0.29 6.47
N TYR A 94 -11.67 0.17 5.14
CA TYR A 94 -10.96 1.08 4.25
C TYR A 94 -11.43 2.53 4.41
N LYS A 95 -12.71 2.77 4.67
CA LYS A 95 -13.23 4.13 4.89
C LYS A 95 -12.62 4.76 6.13
N GLU A 96 -12.50 4.00 7.21
CA GLU A 96 -11.88 4.45 8.46
C GLU A 96 -10.39 4.74 8.26
N LEU A 97 -9.67 3.85 7.57
CA LEU A 97 -8.26 4.05 7.22
C LEU A 97 -8.04 5.24 6.31
N PHE A 98 -8.93 5.46 5.33
CA PHE A 98 -8.87 6.59 4.43
C PHE A 98 -9.12 7.90 5.18
N PHE A 99 -10.08 7.92 6.10
CA PHE A 99 -10.31 9.07 6.98
C PHE A 99 -9.07 9.39 7.81
N LEU A 100 -8.47 8.39 8.46
CA LEU A 100 -7.23 8.56 9.23
C LEU A 100 -6.09 9.12 8.36
N LYS A 101 -5.93 8.61 7.14
CA LYS A 101 -4.94 9.11 6.18
C LYS A 101 -5.21 10.56 5.80
N THR A 102 -6.46 10.92 5.53
CA THR A 102 -6.86 12.30 5.19
C THR A 102 -6.60 13.26 6.35
N VAL A 103 -6.99 12.90 7.57
CA VAL A 103 -6.70 13.69 8.78
C VAL A 103 -5.18 13.88 8.95
N THR A 104 -4.40 12.82 8.76
CA THR A 104 -2.93 12.88 8.85
C THR A 104 -2.35 13.86 7.82
N GLN A 105 -2.80 13.81 6.56
CA GLN A 105 -2.33 14.73 5.52
C GLN A 105 -2.78 16.17 5.77
N TYR A 106 -4.02 16.36 6.23
CA TYR A 106 -4.54 17.67 6.59
C TYR A 106 -3.69 18.33 7.69
N LEU A 107 -3.37 17.58 8.75
CA LEU A 107 -2.49 18.07 9.82
C LEU A 107 -1.07 18.35 9.32
N LYS A 108 -0.55 17.59 8.36
CA LYS A 108 0.75 17.91 7.72
C LYS A 108 0.73 19.24 6.98
N MET A 109 -0.38 19.60 6.35
CA MET A 109 -0.50 20.81 5.55
C MET A 109 -0.86 22.04 6.40
N ASP A 110 -1.84 21.92 7.30
CA ASP A 110 -2.39 23.04 8.06
C ASP A 110 -1.77 23.15 9.47
N THR A 111 -0.94 24.19 9.64
CA THR A 111 -0.29 24.49 10.92
C THR A 111 -1.23 25.11 11.95
N VAL A 112 -2.27 25.83 11.53
CA VAL A 112 -3.28 26.42 12.42
C VAL A 112 -4.16 25.33 13.00
N ALA A 113 -4.63 24.41 12.16
CA ALA A 113 -5.36 23.24 12.62
C ALA A 113 -4.53 22.39 13.59
N SER A 114 -3.25 22.15 13.26
CA SER A 114 -2.33 21.43 14.15
C SER A 114 -2.21 22.08 15.54
N LYS A 115 -2.12 23.42 15.61
CA LYS A 115 -2.08 24.14 16.89
C LYS A 115 -3.38 24.06 17.69
N LYS A 116 -4.54 24.08 17.01
CA LYS A 116 -5.84 23.89 17.68
C LYS A 116 -5.96 22.49 18.27
N VAL A 117 -5.50 21.48 17.53
CA VAL A 117 -5.44 20.08 18.00
C VAL A 117 -4.49 19.95 19.18
N GLU A 118 -3.33 20.62 19.16
CA GLU A 118 -2.39 20.66 20.29
C GLU A 118 -3.04 21.25 21.55
N ALA A 119 -3.75 22.38 21.42
CA ALA A 119 -4.44 23.01 22.53
C ALA A 119 -5.51 22.09 23.15
N LEU A 120 -6.33 21.44 22.31
CA LEU A 120 -7.34 20.46 22.75
C LEU A 120 -6.69 19.25 23.44
N TYR A 121 -5.64 18.70 22.84
CA TYR A 121 -4.91 17.57 23.41
C TYR A 121 -4.34 17.91 24.79
N ASN A 122 -3.69 19.07 24.92
CA ASN A 122 -3.13 19.51 26.21
C ASN A 122 -4.23 19.72 27.25
N HIS A 123 -5.36 20.32 26.87
CA HIS A 123 -6.50 20.49 27.77
C HIS A 123 -7.06 19.16 28.29
N LEU A 124 -7.25 18.18 27.39
CA LEU A 124 -7.73 16.84 27.76
C LEU A 124 -6.73 16.09 28.65
N LEU A 125 -5.43 16.22 28.36
CA LEU A 125 -4.37 15.61 29.17
C LEU A 125 -4.37 16.19 30.59
N THR A 126 -4.47 17.52 30.72
CA THR A 126 -4.58 18.20 32.03
C THR A 126 -5.85 17.78 32.77
N LYS A 127 -7.00 17.68 32.07
CA LYS A 127 -8.24 17.19 32.67
C LYS A 127 -8.09 15.77 33.22
N GLN A 128 -7.52 14.83 32.46
CA GLN A 128 -7.24 13.48 32.97
C GLN A 128 -6.30 13.48 34.17
N THR A 129 -5.26 14.33 34.15
CA THR A 129 -4.31 14.43 35.27
C THR A 129 -4.99 14.99 36.53
N ASN A 130 -5.99 15.86 36.37
CA ASN A 130 -6.76 16.45 37.47
C ASN A 130 -7.94 15.58 37.95
N THR A 131 -8.35 14.55 37.20
CA THR A 131 -9.50 13.66 37.54
C THR A 131 -9.05 12.40 38.31
N ILE A 132 -7.82 12.35 38.81
CA ILE A 132 -7.26 11.21 39.55
C ILE A 132 -7.97 10.95 40.89
N GLU A 133 -8.94 11.78 41.30
CA GLU A 133 -9.70 11.57 42.54
C GLU A 133 -11.11 10.97 42.38
N GLN A 134 -11.64 10.69 41.19
CA GLN A 134 -12.96 10.05 41.10
C GLN A 134 -13.17 9.14 39.87
N ASP A 135 -13.24 7.85 40.20
CA ASP A 135 -14.19 6.85 39.70
C ASP A 135 -13.79 5.91 38.54
N ASP A 136 -14.08 4.63 38.80
CA ASP A 136 -13.71 3.39 38.10
C ASP A 136 -14.49 3.16 36.78
N SER A 137 -14.80 4.21 36.03
CA SER A 137 -15.41 4.08 34.70
C SER A 137 -14.33 4.12 33.62
N LYS A 138 -14.26 3.07 32.79
CA LYS A 138 -13.40 2.88 31.59
C LYS A 138 -12.81 4.18 31.02
N ASN A 139 -11.73 4.68 31.61
CA ASN A 139 -11.06 5.87 31.12
C ASN A 139 -10.41 5.55 29.78
N GLU A 140 -10.91 6.15 28.70
CA GLU A 140 -10.23 6.19 27.41
C GLU A 140 -8.83 6.75 27.63
N LYS A 141 -7.82 5.87 27.66
CA LYS A 141 -6.44 6.25 27.95
C LYS A 141 -5.93 7.17 26.84
N ILE A 142 -5.72 8.46 27.14
CA ILE A 142 -5.07 9.37 26.20
C ILE A 142 -3.60 8.96 26.09
N VAL A 143 -3.14 8.76 24.85
CA VAL A 143 -1.76 8.37 24.59
C VAL A 143 -0.85 9.57 24.77
N ASP A 144 0.16 9.43 25.64
CA ASP A 144 1.18 10.47 25.84
C ASP A 144 2.14 10.52 24.63
N LEU A 145 1.87 11.46 23.73
CA LEU A 145 2.68 11.72 22.54
C LEU A 145 4.13 12.11 22.86
N LYS A 146 4.43 12.59 24.08
CA LYS A 146 5.83 12.90 24.48
C LYS A 146 6.64 11.62 24.69
N LYS A 147 5.98 10.51 25.07
CA LYS A 147 6.59 9.18 25.27
C LYS A 147 6.58 8.34 23.99
N PHE A 148 5.75 8.69 23.01
CA PHE A 148 5.69 8.01 21.71
C PHE A 148 6.89 8.36 20.83
N LYS A 149 7.79 7.39 20.58
CA LYS A 149 9.01 7.44 19.74
C LYS A 149 9.77 8.79 19.80
N LYS A 150 10.89 8.83 20.56
CA LYS A 150 11.78 10.01 20.67
C LYS A 150 12.20 10.52 19.28
N ASN A 151 11.64 11.64 18.83
CA ASN A 151 12.04 12.30 17.58
C ASN A 151 13.38 13.03 17.75
N LYS A 152 14.26 12.91 16.74
CA LYS A 152 15.61 13.52 16.68
C LYS A 152 15.63 15.03 16.36
N TYR A 153 14.49 15.69 16.11
CA TYR A 153 14.46 17.10 15.66
C TYR A 153 13.57 18.00 16.54
N PRO A 154 14.07 19.18 16.98
CA PRO A 154 13.44 20.00 18.01
C PRO A 154 12.38 21.01 17.52
N ASN A 155 12.29 21.33 16.23
CA ASN A 155 11.30 22.29 15.73
C ASN A 155 9.98 21.61 15.35
N ASN A 156 8.88 22.12 15.93
CA ASN A 156 7.49 21.65 15.76
C ASN A 156 7.20 20.25 16.35
N LEU A 157 7.58 20.05 17.62
CA LEU A 157 7.52 18.75 18.33
C LEU A 157 6.13 18.09 18.31
N PHE A 158 5.05 18.83 18.58
CA PHE A 158 3.71 18.25 18.65
C PHE A 158 3.25 17.76 17.28
N LYS A 159 3.27 18.63 16.25
CA LYS A 159 2.86 18.32 14.88
C LYS A 159 3.54 17.04 14.37
N ASN A 160 4.85 16.93 14.55
CA ASN A 160 5.59 15.75 14.12
C ASN A 160 5.21 14.49 14.92
N ARG A 161 4.97 14.63 16.24
CA ARG A 161 4.57 13.50 17.09
C ARG A 161 3.17 12.98 16.77
N ILE A 162 2.19 13.88 16.61
CA ILE A 162 0.83 13.46 16.27
C ILE A 162 0.78 12.84 14.87
N VAL A 163 1.49 13.41 13.90
CA VAL A 163 1.59 12.82 12.55
C VAL A 163 2.22 11.43 12.61
N ASN A 164 3.36 11.27 13.28
CA ASN A 164 4.02 9.96 13.40
C ASN A 164 3.15 8.94 14.13
N TYR A 165 2.37 9.38 15.12
CA TYR A 165 1.43 8.53 15.85
C TYR A 165 0.29 8.06 14.95
N LEU A 166 -0.38 8.97 14.24
CA LEU A 166 -1.46 8.63 13.31
C LEU A 166 -0.97 7.75 12.15
N GLU A 167 0.23 8.01 11.63
CA GLU A 167 0.86 7.13 10.63
C GLU A 167 1.12 5.73 11.18
N SER A 168 1.60 5.62 12.43
CA SER A 168 1.83 4.33 13.05
C SER A 168 0.52 3.54 13.22
N ILE A 169 -0.55 4.20 13.67
CA ILE A 169 -1.89 3.59 13.73
C ILE A 169 -2.34 3.15 12.34
N PHE A 170 -2.16 4.01 11.33
CA PHE A 170 -2.53 3.70 9.95
C PHE A 170 -1.81 2.44 9.46
N PHE A 171 -0.49 2.35 9.64
CA PHE A 171 0.28 1.17 9.22
C PHE A 171 -0.13 -0.10 9.97
N GLU A 172 -0.30 -0.01 11.30
CA GLU A 172 -0.72 -1.14 12.12
C GLU A 172 -2.09 -1.67 11.69
N LYS A 173 -3.08 -0.77 11.57
CA LYS A 173 -4.43 -1.10 11.14
C LYS A 173 -4.45 -1.63 9.71
N HIS A 174 -3.76 -0.97 8.78
CA HIS A 174 -3.64 -1.44 7.40
C HIS A 174 -3.05 -2.85 7.32
N PHE A 175 -2.01 -3.15 8.10
CA PHE A 175 -1.43 -4.49 8.15
C PHE A 175 -2.42 -5.51 8.72
N LEU A 176 -3.05 -5.21 9.86
CA LEU A 176 -4.00 -6.13 10.50
C LEU A 176 -5.21 -6.42 9.61
N ILE A 177 -5.76 -5.41 8.95
CA ILE A 177 -6.98 -5.53 8.14
C ILE A 177 -6.70 -6.19 6.80
N PHE A 178 -5.63 -5.78 6.10
CA PHE A 178 -5.42 -6.18 4.71
C PHE A 178 -4.38 -7.28 4.53
N SER A 179 -3.62 -7.68 5.55
CA SER A 179 -2.60 -8.73 5.38
C SER A 179 -3.20 -10.05 4.88
N ASP A 180 -4.35 -10.46 5.39
CA ASP A 180 -4.99 -11.70 4.95
C ASP A 180 -5.57 -11.61 3.54
N ILE A 181 -6.08 -10.44 3.14
CA ILE A 181 -6.51 -10.20 1.75
C ILE A 181 -5.29 -10.28 0.82
N LEU A 182 -4.19 -9.63 1.17
CA LEU A 182 -2.98 -9.55 0.35
C LEU A 182 -2.14 -10.83 0.32
N LYS A 183 -2.32 -11.73 1.31
CA LYS A 183 -1.74 -13.09 1.28
C LYS A 183 -2.36 -13.95 0.19
N ASN A 184 -3.60 -13.67 -0.24
CA ASN A 184 -4.23 -14.42 -1.31
C ASN A 184 -3.51 -14.09 -2.63
N LYS A 185 -2.77 -15.07 -3.15
CA LYS A 185 -2.13 -14.98 -4.46
C LYS A 185 -3.05 -15.59 -5.50
N PHE A 186 -3.60 -14.76 -6.37
CA PHE A 186 -4.33 -15.24 -7.52
C PHE A 186 -3.37 -15.48 -8.69
N PRO A 187 -3.44 -16.64 -9.36
CA PRO A 187 -2.49 -16.98 -10.41
C PRO A 187 -2.71 -16.09 -11.64
N LEU A 188 -1.63 -15.44 -12.09
CA LEU A 188 -1.60 -14.60 -13.28
C LEU A 188 -0.60 -15.18 -14.29
N PRO A 189 -1.07 -15.80 -15.39
CA PRO A 189 -0.23 -16.53 -16.33
C PRO A 189 0.45 -15.57 -17.33
N LEU A 190 1.31 -14.68 -16.84
CA LEU A 190 2.01 -13.71 -17.69
C LEU A 190 2.87 -14.41 -18.77
N ALA A 191 3.39 -15.60 -18.49
CA ALA A 191 4.15 -16.42 -19.42
C ALA A 191 3.36 -16.85 -20.67
N ASP A 192 2.01 -16.85 -20.63
CA ASP A 192 1.18 -17.13 -21.81
C ASP A 192 1.27 -16.01 -22.87
N PHE A 193 1.76 -14.83 -22.47
CA PHE A 193 1.81 -13.63 -23.32
C PHE A 193 3.23 -13.15 -23.61
N PHE A 194 4.15 -13.40 -22.68
CA PHE A 194 5.49 -12.85 -22.65
C PHE A 194 6.50 -13.97 -22.47
N SER A 195 7.41 -14.14 -23.44
CA SER A 195 8.48 -15.14 -23.31
C SER A 195 9.66 -14.61 -22.50
N ASP A 196 10.45 -15.52 -21.93
CA ASP A 196 11.68 -15.16 -21.20
C ASP A 196 12.65 -14.38 -22.08
N GLU A 197 12.79 -14.75 -23.36
CA GLU A 197 13.60 -14.01 -24.33
C GLU A 197 13.12 -12.56 -24.55
N GLU A 198 11.80 -12.35 -24.61
CA GLU A 198 11.23 -10.99 -24.74
C GLU A 198 11.49 -10.16 -23.49
N MET A 199 11.40 -10.78 -22.31
CA MET A 199 11.70 -10.12 -21.04
C MET A 199 13.18 -9.77 -20.93
N MET A 200 14.07 -10.66 -21.40
CA MET A 200 15.50 -10.38 -21.43
C MET A 200 15.86 -9.22 -22.35
N LYS A 201 15.26 -9.16 -23.55
CA LYS A 201 15.42 -8.00 -24.43
C LYS A 201 14.99 -6.70 -23.75
N LEU A 202 13.96 -6.74 -22.91
CA LEU A 202 13.52 -5.59 -22.13
C LEU A 202 14.52 -5.20 -21.03
N VAL A 203 15.08 -6.19 -20.31
CA VAL A 203 16.14 -5.95 -19.31
C VAL A 203 17.36 -5.33 -19.98
N ASP A 204 17.83 -5.89 -21.09
CA ASP A 204 18.97 -5.39 -21.85
C ASP A 204 18.75 -3.99 -22.42
N ALA A 205 17.53 -3.67 -22.83
CA ALA A 205 17.18 -2.34 -23.32
C ALA A 205 17.31 -1.26 -22.25
N VAL A 206 17.14 -1.61 -20.96
CA VAL A 206 17.29 -0.69 -19.82
C VAL A 206 18.75 -0.56 -19.37
N ARG A 207 19.62 -1.51 -19.76
CA ARG A 207 21.06 -1.47 -19.47
C ARG A 207 21.79 -0.37 -20.27
N ARG A 208 21.24 0.04 -21.41
CA ARG A 208 21.81 1.02 -22.35
C ARG A 208 21.38 2.44 -22.00
#